data_AF-A0A812YK73-F1
#
_entry.id   AF-A0A812YK73-F1
#
_cell.length_a   1.000
_cell.length_b   1.000
_cell.length_c   1.000
_cell.angle_alpha   90.00
_cell.angle_beta   90.00
_cell.angle_gamma   90.00
#
_symmetry.space_group_name_H-M   'P 1'
#
loop_
_entity.id
_entity.type
_entity.pdbx_description
1 polymer ?
#
loop_
_entity_poly.entity_id
_entity_poly.type
_entity_poly.pdbx_seq_one_letter_code
_entity_poly.pdbx_strand_id
1 'polypeptide(L)'
;MAFHGTPVEVRKNQKSTTWYSGELIDINGEDRIKVRFEEDIWPIREVPASSVRRLPDDTGSEDFNPQVDEAVEVLLSATDSNPSGWALGKVKTIKNSFYFITFDPTQKGKQDLIVERKALRRTSPEQQLDVSSMIRKLLPVDPDLHGWIRSQDSSGCLNHVQNKCNLLVANCAEPRATFPESNVLSKCTLWRSRKLDYY
;
A
#
# COMPACT_ATOMS: atom_id res chain seq x y z
N MET A 1 8.77 15.02 11.13
CA MET A 1 7.44 14.61 10.63
C MET A 1 7.64 14.13 9.20
N ALA A 2 7.05 12.98 8.87
CA ALA A 2 7.60 12.03 7.90
C ALA A 2 7.19 12.30 6.44
N PHE A 3 8.08 11.97 5.50
CA PHE A 3 7.75 11.76 4.10
C PHE A 3 6.50 10.86 3.98
N HIS A 4 5.46 11.35 3.33
CA HIS A 4 4.28 10.55 3.04
C HIS A 4 4.63 9.56 1.92
N GLY A 5 4.64 8.27 2.25
CA GLY A 5 4.85 7.22 1.25
C GLY A 5 3.61 7.00 0.39
N THR A 6 3.71 6.18 -0.66
CA THR A 6 2.55 5.81 -1.48
C THR A 6 1.62 4.91 -0.68
N PRO A 7 0.32 5.24 -0.52
CA PRO A 7 -0.62 4.33 0.14
C PRO A 7 -0.63 2.97 -0.56
N VAL A 8 -0.55 1.91 0.23
CA VAL A 8 -0.62 0.52 -0.20
C VAL A 8 -1.33 -0.32 0.85
N GLU A 9 -1.74 -1.52 0.48
CA GLU A 9 -2.21 -2.51 1.43
C GLU A 9 -1.21 -3.65 1.57
N VAL A 10 -0.95 -4.08 2.81
CA VAL A 10 0.13 -5.01 3.15
C VAL A 10 -0.37 -6.19 3.96
N ARG A 11 0.00 -7.41 3.57
CA ARG A 11 -0.23 -8.63 4.36
C ARG A 11 0.90 -8.86 5.35
N LYS A 12 0.54 -9.21 6.58
CA LYS A 12 1.50 -9.61 7.62
C LYS A 12 2.34 -10.83 7.22
N ASN A 13 1.73 -11.78 6.51
CA ASN A 13 2.35 -12.96 5.94
C ASN A 13 1.46 -13.56 4.85
N GLN A 14 1.96 -14.54 4.08
CA GLN A 14 1.23 -15.16 2.97
C GLN A 14 -0.08 -15.86 3.39
N LYS A 15 -0.19 -16.29 4.65
CA LYS A 15 -1.40 -16.94 5.20
C LYS A 15 -2.43 -15.92 5.70
N SER A 16 -2.03 -14.66 5.87
CA SER A 16 -2.94 -13.59 6.28
C SER A 16 -3.90 -13.27 5.14
N THR A 17 -5.19 -13.26 5.45
CA THR A 17 -6.24 -12.77 4.56
C THR A 17 -6.58 -11.30 4.81
N THR A 18 -5.96 -10.69 5.83
CA THR A 18 -6.08 -9.26 6.12
C THR A 18 -4.99 -8.48 5.41
N TRP A 19 -5.42 -7.44 4.71
CA TRP A 19 -4.64 -6.43 4.03
C TRP A 19 -4.62 -5.16 4.89
N TYR A 20 -3.51 -4.91 5.57
CA TYR A 20 -3.36 -3.78 6.48
C TYR A 20 -2.98 -2.51 5.72
N SER A 21 -3.53 -1.37 6.15
CA SER A 21 -3.18 -0.06 5.62
C SER A 21 -1.72 0.26 5.89
N GLY A 22 -0.98 0.67 4.88
CA GLY A 22 0.42 1.09 5.02
C GLY A 22 0.84 2.07 3.94
N GLU A 23 2.04 2.61 4.09
CA GLU A 23 2.67 3.46 3.09
C GLU A 23 3.96 2.80 2.60
N LEU A 24 4.11 2.74 1.28
CA LEU A 24 5.32 2.33 0.59
C LEU A 24 6.34 3.47 0.65
N ILE A 25 7.48 3.22 1.30
CA ILE A 25 8.57 4.19 1.44
C ILE A 25 9.63 4.00 0.35
N ASP A 26 10.03 2.76 0.12
CA ASP A 26 11.06 2.43 -0.86
C ASP A 26 10.92 1.00 -1.39
N ILE A 27 11.52 0.74 -2.56
CA ILE A 27 11.63 -0.58 -3.16
C ILE A 27 13.11 -0.94 -3.24
N ASN A 28 13.51 -1.91 -2.45
CA ASN A 28 14.80 -2.54 -2.59
C ASN A 28 14.75 -3.42 -3.85
N GLY A 29 15.72 -3.23 -4.76
CA GLY A 29 15.75 -3.86 -6.08
C GLY A 29 15.76 -5.40 -6.15
N GLU A 30 15.53 -6.10 -5.05
CA GLU A 30 15.52 -7.56 -4.89
C GLU A 30 14.18 -8.05 -4.29
N ASP A 31 13.04 -7.56 -4.80
CA ASP A 31 11.70 -8.03 -4.39
C ASP A 31 11.32 -7.74 -2.92
N ARG A 32 11.97 -6.73 -2.32
CA ARG A 32 11.69 -6.27 -0.96
C ARG A 32 11.17 -4.84 -0.99
N ILE A 33 10.06 -4.61 -0.31
CA ILE A 33 9.42 -3.30 -0.22
C ILE A 33 9.48 -2.84 1.22
N LYS A 34 10.02 -1.64 1.44
CA LYS A 34 10.04 -0.98 2.74
C LYS A 34 8.73 -0.25 2.95
N VAL A 35 8.02 -0.63 4.01
CA VAL A 35 6.70 -0.10 4.34
C VAL A 35 6.65 0.46 5.76
N ARG A 36 5.81 1.47 5.96
CA ARG A 36 5.41 1.98 7.29
C ARG A 36 3.91 1.81 7.48
N PHE A 37 3.48 1.80 8.73
CA PHE A 37 2.09 1.60 9.10
C PHE A 37 1.55 2.81 9.87
N GLU A 38 0.23 2.92 9.94
CA GLU A 38 -0.47 3.94 10.70
C GLU A 38 0.03 4.01 12.15
N GLU A 39 0.32 5.23 12.61
CA GLU A 39 0.78 5.56 13.97
C GLU A 39 1.99 4.75 14.47
N ASP A 40 2.77 4.17 13.55
CA ASP A 40 3.85 3.25 13.87
C ASP A 40 3.41 2.10 14.82
N ILE A 41 2.11 1.72 14.80
CA ILE A 41 1.55 0.56 15.52
C ILE A 41 2.43 -0.66 15.28
N TRP A 42 2.95 -0.74 14.05
CA TRP A 42 3.97 -1.65 13.63
C TRP A 42 5.22 -0.88 13.20
N PRO A 43 6.43 -1.33 13.60
CA PRO A 43 7.65 -0.69 13.15
C PRO A 43 7.80 -0.82 11.64
N ILE A 44 8.46 0.18 11.05
CA ILE A 44 8.93 0.18 9.67
C ILE A 44 9.67 -1.13 9.42
N ARG A 45 9.32 -1.81 8.34
CA ARG A 45 9.88 -3.11 8.00
C ARG A 45 9.92 -3.33 6.50
N GLU A 46 10.72 -4.31 6.10
CA GLU A 46 10.74 -4.79 4.73
C GLU A 46 9.86 -6.03 4.60
N VAL A 47 9.03 -6.04 3.57
CA VAL A 47 8.14 -7.15 3.24
C VAL A 47 8.39 -7.62 1.80
N PRO A 48 8.10 -8.89 1.47
CA PRO A 48 8.08 -9.34 0.07
C PRO A 48 7.13 -8.47 -0.76
N ALA A 49 7.45 -8.20 -2.03
CA ALA A 49 6.53 -7.46 -2.90
C ALA A 49 5.19 -8.18 -3.05
N SER A 50 5.21 -9.52 -3.04
CA SER A 50 3.99 -10.36 -3.02
C SER A 50 3.08 -10.11 -1.81
N SER A 51 3.58 -9.52 -0.73
CA SER A 51 2.78 -9.13 0.43
C SER A 51 2.18 -7.73 0.31
N VAL A 52 2.40 -7.00 -0.78
CA VAL A 52 1.94 -5.63 -0.98
C VAL A 52 1.03 -5.59 -2.20
N ARG A 53 -0.04 -4.81 -2.16
CA ARG A 53 -0.87 -4.46 -3.33
C ARG A 53 -1.21 -2.97 -3.30
N ARG A 54 -1.62 -2.43 -4.45
CA ARG A 54 -2.17 -1.07 -4.51
C ARG A 54 -3.50 -1.01 -3.77
N LEU A 55 -3.90 0.20 -3.36
CA LEU A 55 -5.28 0.41 -2.94
C LEU A 55 -6.19 0.09 -4.13
N PRO A 56 -7.28 -0.66 -3.93
CA PRO A 56 -8.28 -0.80 -4.97
C PRO A 56 -8.90 0.57 -5.29
N ASP A 57 -9.24 0.77 -6.55
CA ASP A 57 -10.07 1.89 -6.95
C ASP A 57 -11.44 1.76 -6.26
N ASP A 58 -11.81 2.75 -5.44
CA ASP A 58 -13.09 2.76 -4.71
C ASP A 58 -14.29 3.15 -5.61
N THR A 59 -14.08 3.17 -6.94
CA THR A 59 -15.09 3.53 -7.92
C THR A 59 -16.25 2.53 -7.87
N GLY A 60 -17.43 2.98 -7.44
CA GLY A 60 -18.64 2.15 -7.33
C GLY A 60 -18.85 1.48 -5.97
N SER A 61 -18.14 1.91 -4.92
CA SER A 61 -18.38 1.48 -3.55
C SER A 61 -19.71 1.98 -2.97
N GLU A 62 -20.20 3.13 -3.44
CA GLU A 62 -21.49 3.70 -3.04
C GLU A 62 -22.68 2.86 -3.53
N ASP A 63 -22.60 2.29 -4.73
CA ASP A 63 -23.63 1.41 -5.31
C ASP A 63 -23.48 -0.07 -4.86
N PHE A 64 -22.53 -0.35 -3.96
CA PHE A 64 -22.27 -1.70 -3.51
C PHE A 64 -23.32 -2.17 -2.50
N ASN A 65 -24.16 -3.11 -2.94
CA ASN A 65 -25.17 -3.77 -2.12
C ASN A 65 -24.88 -5.28 -1.99
N PRO A 66 -24.07 -5.70 -1.00
CA PRO A 66 -23.65 -7.09 -0.87
C PRO A 66 -24.83 -8.03 -0.53
N GLN A 67 -24.84 -9.21 -1.13
CA GLN A 67 -25.87 -10.23 -0.90
C GLN A 67 -25.43 -11.28 0.12
N VAL A 68 -26.40 -12.03 0.67
CA VAL A 68 -26.11 -13.21 1.47
C VAL A 68 -25.29 -14.20 0.63
N ASP A 69 -24.32 -14.84 1.27
CA ASP A 69 -23.32 -15.71 0.66
C ASP A 69 -22.26 -15.03 -0.24
N GLU A 70 -22.31 -13.70 -0.42
CA GLU A 70 -21.30 -12.97 -1.18
C GLU A 70 -20.00 -12.80 -0.36
N ALA A 71 -18.86 -12.93 -1.04
CA ALA A 71 -17.53 -12.65 -0.48
C ALA A 71 -17.27 -11.14 -0.50
N VAL A 72 -16.84 -10.60 0.63
CA VAL A 72 -16.64 -9.16 0.81
C VAL A 72 -15.34 -8.91 1.56
N GLU A 73 -14.77 -7.71 1.37
CA GLU A 73 -13.73 -7.22 2.26
C GLU A 73 -14.38 -6.32 3.32
N VAL A 74 -14.14 -6.65 4.59
CA VAL A 74 -14.65 -5.90 5.74
C VAL A 74 -13.52 -5.09 6.39
N LEU A 75 -13.81 -3.83 6.69
CA LEU A 75 -12.90 -2.93 7.38
C LEU A 75 -12.76 -3.37 8.84
N LEU A 76 -11.53 -3.62 9.24
CA LEU A 76 -11.10 -3.81 10.62
C LEU A 76 -10.46 -2.50 11.09
N SER A 77 -11.00 -1.92 12.16
CA SER A 77 -10.41 -0.75 12.81
C SER A 77 -9.03 -1.06 13.37
N ALA A 78 -8.18 -0.04 13.43
CA ALA A 78 -6.89 -0.14 14.10
C ALA A 78 -7.06 -0.48 15.59
N THR A 79 -6.07 -1.18 16.14
CA THR A 79 -5.91 -1.46 17.56
C THR A 79 -4.46 -1.25 17.94
N ASP A 80 -4.14 -1.23 19.23
CA ASP A 80 -2.77 -1.10 19.75
C ASP A 80 -1.80 -2.16 19.20
N SER A 81 -2.33 -3.28 18.68
CA SER A 81 -1.53 -4.39 18.15
C SER A 81 -1.58 -4.54 16.63
N ASN A 82 -2.58 -3.96 15.96
CA ASN A 82 -2.76 -4.14 14.53
C ASN A 82 -3.25 -2.83 13.87
N PRO A 83 -2.62 -2.40 12.76
CA PRO A 83 -3.14 -1.29 11.96
C PRO A 83 -4.55 -1.59 11.44
N SER A 84 -5.23 -0.54 10.98
CA SER A 84 -6.47 -0.68 10.23
C SER A 84 -6.25 -1.52 8.96
N GLY A 85 -7.28 -2.20 8.47
CA GLY A 85 -7.15 -3.01 7.28
C GLY A 85 -8.41 -3.68 6.79
N TRP A 86 -8.32 -4.37 5.66
CA TRP A 86 -9.42 -5.03 5.00
C TRP A 86 -9.26 -6.54 5.08
N ALA A 87 -10.24 -7.22 5.67
CA ALA A 87 -10.23 -8.67 5.82
C ALA A 87 -11.25 -9.32 4.90
N LEU A 88 -10.85 -10.41 4.24
CA LEU A 88 -11.78 -11.22 3.46
C LEU A 88 -12.75 -11.97 4.39
N GLY A 89 -14.04 -11.74 4.20
CA GLY A 89 -15.14 -12.41 4.89
C GLY A 89 -16.28 -12.76 3.93
N LYS A 90 -17.35 -13.33 4.48
CA LYS A 90 -18.55 -13.73 3.75
C LYS A 90 -19.80 -13.25 4.48
N VAL A 91 -20.77 -12.71 3.75
CA VAL A 91 -22.05 -12.27 4.32
C VAL A 91 -22.89 -13.48 4.70
N LYS A 92 -23.13 -13.66 6.00
CA LYS A 92 -23.95 -14.77 6.54
C LYS A 92 -25.43 -14.43 6.50
N THR A 93 -25.78 -13.21 6.92
CA THR A 93 -27.17 -12.74 6.95
C THR A 93 -27.19 -11.22 7.01
N ILE A 94 -28.31 -10.64 6.57
CA ILE A 94 -28.54 -9.20 6.55
C ILE A 94 -29.82 -8.95 7.36
N LYS A 95 -29.75 -8.09 8.38
CA LYS A 95 -30.90 -7.73 9.23
C LYS A 95 -30.89 -6.25 9.53
N ASN A 96 -31.99 -5.55 9.23
CA ASN A 96 -32.18 -4.14 9.56
C ASN A 96 -30.97 -3.25 9.19
N SER A 97 -30.44 -3.43 7.97
CA SER A 97 -29.25 -2.71 7.45
C SER A 97 -27.90 -3.07 8.10
N PHE A 98 -27.86 -4.10 8.96
CA PHE A 98 -26.63 -4.69 9.47
C PHE A 98 -26.28 -5.97 8.72
N TYR A 99 -24.99 -6.12 8.45
CA TYR A 99 -24.41 -7.25 7.76
C TYR A 99 -23.63 -8.10 8.76
N PHE A 100 -24.01 -9.36 8.88
CA PHE A 100 -23.31 -10.33 9.72
C PHE A 100 -22.26 -11.02 8.87
N ILE A 101 -20.99 -10.78 9.17
CA ILE A 101 -19.85 -11.27 8.41
C ILE A 101 -19.21 -12.44 9.16
N THR A 102 -19.06 -13.56 8.48
CA THR A 102 -18.29 -14.71 8.93
C THR A 102 -16.93 -14.74 8.26
N PHE A 103 -15.91 -15.16 9.01
CA PHE A 103 -14.58 -15.40 8.46
C PHE A 103 -14.37 -16.89 8.20
N ASP A 104 -13.42 -17.20 7.31
CA ASP A 104 -13.01 -18.59 7.08
C ASP A 104 -12.51 -19.21 8.40
N PRO A 105 -12.98 -20.41 8.82
CA PRO A 105 -12.57 -21.06 10.07
C PRO A 105 -11.06 -21.30 10.20
N THR A 106 -10.32 -21.34 9.08
CA THR A 106 -8.87 -21.45 9.06
C THR A 106 -8.17 -20.18 9.57
N GLN A 107 -8.90 -19.05 9.64
CA GLN A 107 -8.41 -17.78 10.18
C GLN A 107 -8.45 -17.79 11.71
N LYS A 108 -7.40 -18.34 12.32
CA LYS A 108 -7.24 -18.35 13.78
C LYS A 108 -7.48 -16.97 14.40
N GLY A 109 -8.41 -16.91 15.34
CA GLY A 109 -8.65 -15.73 16.19
C GLY A 109 -9.62 -14.69 15.63
N LYS A 110 -10.23 -14.89 14.45
CA LYS A 110 -11.28 -13.99 13.96
C LYS A 110 -12.67 -14.45 14.42
N GLN A 111 -13.42 -13.54 15.01
CA GLN A 111 -14.81 -13.74 15.40
C GLN A 111 -15.74 -13.14 14.34
N ASP A 112 -16.97 -13.64 14.25
CA ASP A 112 -18.01 -13.06 13.41
C ASP A 112 -18.21 -11.58 13.77
N LEU A 113 -18.40 -10.72 12.76
CA LEU A 113 -18.59 -9.28 12.94
C LEU A 113 -19.97 -8.84 12.48
N ILE A 114 -20.51 -7.82 13.15
CA ILE A 114 -21.72 -7.12 12.73
C ILE A 114 -21.30 -5.72 12.31
N VAL A 115 -21.54 -5.38 11.05
CA VAL A 115 -21.09 -4.10 10.48
C VAL A 115 -22.18 -3.44 9.65
N GLU A 116 -22.02 -2.13 9.44
CA GLU A 116 -22.82 -1.36 8.48
C GLU A 116 -22.22 -1.46 7.07
N ARG A 117 -23.01 -1.13 6.04
CA ARG A 117 -22.58 -1.13 4.62
C ARG A 117 -21.26 -0.39 4.41
N LYS A 118 -21.06 0.75 5.08
CA LYS A 118 -19.86 1.60 4.93
C LYS A 118 -18.54 0.90 5.27
N ALA A 119 -18.59 -0.14 6.08
CA ALA A 119 -17.42 -0.94 6.44
C ALA A 119 -17.20 -2.12 5.48
N LEU A 120 -17.98 -2.23 4.40
CA LEU A 120 -17.88 -3.27 3.41
C LEU A 120 -17.50 -2.70 2.06
N ARG A 121 -16.62 -3.42 1.36
CA ARG A 121 -16.33 -3.20 -0.04
C ARG A 121 -16.28 -4.52 -0.81
N ARG A 122 -16.32 -4.42 -2.14
CA ARG A 122 -16.07 -5.55 -3.03
C ARG A 122 -14.66 -6.09 -2.79
N THR A 123 -14.45 -7.37 -3.04
CA THR A 123 -13.10 -7.93 -3.00
C THR A 123 -12.22 -7.22 -4.02
N SER A 124 -11.09 -6.69 -3.57
CA SER A 124 -10.19 -5.93 -4.43
C SER A 124 -9.66 -6.79 -5.59
N PRO A 125 -9.71 -6.29 -6.85
CA PRO A 125 -9.12 -6.96 -8.01
C PRO A 125 -7.60 -6.75 -8.09
N GLU A 126 -7.04 -5.88 -7.24
CA GLU A 126 -5.61 -5.55 -7.26
C GLU A 126 -4.77 -6.78 -6.96
N GLN A 127 -3.87 -7.07 -7.90
CA GLN A 127 -2.89 -8.13 -7.74
C GLN A 127 -1.76 -7.66 -6.81
N GLN A 128 -1.10 -8.66 -6.25
CA GLN A 128 0.13 -8.45 -5.51
C GLN A 128 1.17 -7.76 -6.40
N LEU A 129 2.00 -6.89 -5.81
CA LEU A 129 3.06 -6.24 -6.53
C LEU A 129 4.10 -7.28 -6.98
N ASP A 130 4.55 -7.12 -8.22
CA ASP A 130 5.62 -7.89 -8.80
C ASP A 130 6.73 -6.93 -9.22
N VAL A 131 7.79 -6.83 -8.41
CA VAL A 131 8.93 -5.93 -8.68
C VAL A 131 9.63 -6.32 -9.98
N SER A 132 9.61 -7.60 -10.36
CA SER A 132 10.18 -8.03 -11.62
C SER A 132 9.46 -7.39 -12.80
N SER A 133 8.16 -7.09 -12.68
CA SER A 133 7.37 -6.40 -13.72
C SER A 133 7.60 -4.87 -13.74
N MET A 134 8.40 -4.31 -12.84
CA MET A 134 8.60 -2.86 -12.70
C MET A 134 9.86 -2.36 -13.40
N ILE A 135 9.85 -1.07 -13.75
CA ILE A 135 11.00 -0.34 -14.27
C ILE A 135 11.45 0.64 -13.19
N ARG A 136 12.73 0.57 -12.81
CA ARG A 136 13.42 1.56 -11.98
C ARG A 136 14.18 2.55 -12.85
N LYS A 137 13.97 3.85 -12.66
CA LYS A 137 14.81 4.91 -13.23
C LYS A 137 15.48 5.72 -12.14
N LEU A 138 16.77 5.99 -12.32
CA LEU A 138 17.54 6.91 -11.48
C LEU A 138 17.77 8.20 -12.26
N LEU A 139 17.29 9.31 -11.72
CA LEU A 139 17.48 10.63 -12.32
C LEU A 139 18.50 11.41 -11.48
N PRO A 140 19.62 11.87 -12.07
CA PRO A 140 20.53 12.76 -11.37
C PRO A 140 19.82 14.08 -11.10
N VAL A 141 19.97 14.59 -9.87
CA VAL A 141 19.47 15.90 -9.49
C VAL A 141 20.60 16.92 -9.64
N ASP A 142 20.27 18.07 -10.23
CA ASP A 142 21.18 19.20 -10.36
C ASP A 142 21.75 19.59 -8.98
N PRO A 143 23.08 19.81 -8.82
CA PRO A 143 23.69 20.23 -7.56
C PRO A 143 22.97 21.37 -6.85
N ASP A 144 22.46 22.37 -7.58
CA ASP A 144 21.77 23.53 -7.00
C ASP A 144 20.45 23.13 -6.32
N LEU A 145 19.87 22.00 -6.73
CA LEU A 145 18.63 21.46 -6.17
C LEU A 145 18.86 20.41 -5.07
N HIS A 146 20.11 20.09 -4.69
CA HIS A 146 20.38 19.07 -3.67
C HIS A 146 19.84 19.42 -2.29
N GLY A 147 19.91 20.71 -1.91
CA GLY A 147 19.32 21.17 -0.65
C GLY A 147 17.79 21.07 -0.68
N TRP A 148 17.19 21.51 -1.79
CA TRP A 148 15.74 21.50 -1.96
C TRP A 148 15.17 20.08 -2.03
N ILE A 149 15.77 19.17 -2.80
CA ILE A 149 15.25 17.80 -2.99
C ILE A 149 15.27 16.95 -1.71
N ARG A 150 16.04 17.36 -0.70
CA ARG A 150 16.09 16.75 0.64
C ARG A 150 15.19 17.46 1.65
N SER A 151 14.64 18.62 1.28
CA SER A 151 13.71 19.37 2.12
C SER A 151 12.31 18.75 2.09
N GLN A 152 11.52 19.03 3.13
CA GLN A 152 10.12 18.62 3.19
C GLN A 152 9.30 19.19 2.02
N ASP A 153 9.65 20.40 1.55
CA ASP A 153 8.95 21.11 0.48
C ASP A 153 8.97 20.34 -0.85
N SER A 154 10.02 19.54 -1.10
CA SER A 154 10.10 18.72 -2.31
C SER A 154 9.09 17.57 -2.35
N SER A 155 8.59 17.12 -1.19
CA SER A 155 7.70 15.95 -1.10
C SER A 155 6.39 16.18 -1.85
N GLY A 156 5.84 17.40 -1.79
CA GLY A 156 4.62 17.76 -2.52
C GLY A 156 4.82 17.70 -4.03
N CYS A 157 5.95 18.21 -4.51
CA CYS A 157 6.31 18.16 -5.94
C CYS A 157 6.57 16.72 -6.41
N LEU A 158 7.28 15.91 -5.64
CA LEU A 158 7.54 14.51 -5.97
C LEU A 158 6.25 13.69 -5.98
N ASN A 159 5.34 13.91 -5.03
CA ASN A 159 4.01 13.30 -5.02
C ASN A 159 3.19 13.75 -6.25
N HIS A 160 3.25 15.02 -6.63
CA HIS A 160 2.59 15.50 -7.84
C HIS A 160 3.12 14.78 -9.10
N VAL A 161 4.43 14.64 -9.25
CA VAL A 161 5.06 13.88 -10.35
C VAL A 161 4.65 12.41 -10.29
N GLN A 162 4.63 11.81 -9.09
CA GLN A 162 4.22 10.43 -8.89
C GLN A 162 2.80 10.19 -9.41
N ASN A 163 1.86 11.05 -9.04
CA ASN A 163 0.46 10.93 -9.45
C ASN A 163 0.28 11.21 -10.93
N LYS A 164 0.91 12.26 -11.47
CA LYS A 164 0.82 12.63 -12.90
C LYS A 164 1.41 11.57 -13.83
N CYS A 165 2.48 10.91 -13.40
CA CYS A 165 3.18 9.91 -14.21
C CYS A 165 2.79 8.47 -13.85
N ASN A 166 1.78 8.28 -12.99
CA ASN A 166 1.34 6.98 -12.48
C ASN A 166 2.51 6.10 -12.00
N LEU A 167 3.41 6.73 -11.24
CA LEU A 167 4.55 6.06 -10.62
C LEU A 167 4.07 5.40 -9.32
N LEU A 168 4.67 4.26 -9.01
CA LEU A 168 4.46 3.60 -7.72
C LEU A 168 5.20 4.33 -6.61
N VAL A 169 6.41 4.82 -6.89
CA VAL A 169 7.24 5.59 -5.96
C VAL A 169 8.02 6.65 -6.73
N ALA A 170 8.08 7.86 -6.19
CA ALA A 170 9.03 8.90 -6.55
C ALA A 170 9.66 9.47 -5.27
N ASN A 171 10.92 9.10 -5.00
CA ASN A 171 11.63 9.57 -3.82
C ASN A 171 13.05 10.03 -4.15
N CYS A 172 13.64 10.86 -3.30
CA CYS A 172 15.08 11.08 -3.30
C CYS A 172 15.73 9.86 -2.63
N ALA A 173 16.48 9.07 -3.40
CA ALA A 173 17.28 8.00 -2.83
C ALA A 173 18.52 8.59 -2.18
N GLU A 174 18.81 8.15 -0.95
CA GLU A 174 20.14 8.31 -0.41
C GLU A 174 21.12 7.46 -1.24
N PRO A 175 22.36 7.94 -1.44
CA PRO A 175 23.38 7.13 -2.09
C PRO A 175 23.56 5.83 -1.29
N ARG A 176 23.33 4.68 -1.92
CA ARG A 176 23.76 3.40 -1.35
C ARG A 176 25.27 3.46 -1.14
N ALA A 177 25.75 2.96 0.00
CA ALA A 177 27.14 3.03 0.50
C ALA A 177 28.22 2.37 -0.41
N THR A 178 27.89 2.04 -1.65
CA THR A 178 28.80 1.40 -2.63
C THR A 178 29.41 2.37 -3.63
N PHE A 179 29.17 3.68 -3.51
CA PHE A 179 29.79 4.68 -4.39
C PHE A 179 30.90 5.44 -3.63
N PRO A 180 32.12 5.56 -4.18
CA PRO A 180 33.21 6.29 -3.54
C PRO A 180 32.84 7.76 -3.32
N GLU A 181 33.24 8.29 -2.16
CA GLU A 181 32.79 9.52 -1.49
C GLU A 181 33.00 10.86 -2.23
N SER A 182 33.34 10.88 -3.53
CA SER A 182 33.70 12.13 -4.21
C SER A 182 32.59 12.79 -5.03
N ASN A 183 31.35 12.28 -5.03
CA ASN A 183 30.20 12.98 -5.60
C ASN A 183 28.89 12.40 -5.04
N VAL A 184 28.39 12.98 -3.95
CA VAL A 184 27.08 12.64 -3.36
C VAL A 184 25.97 13.19 -4.27
N LEU A 185 25.82 12.61 -5.46
CA LEU A 185 24.74 12.94 -6.39
C LEU A 185 23.42 12.49 -5.75
N SER A 186 22.61 13.44 -5.31
CA SER A 186 21.21 13.17 -4.99
C SER A 186 20.55 12.57 -6.24
N LYS A 187 19.96 11.38 -6.11
CA LYS A 187 19.28 10.69 -7.23
C LYS A 187 17.82 10.52 -6.87
N CYS A 188 16.93 10.86 -7.78
CA CYS A 188 15.52 10.48 -7.64
C CYS A 188 15.33 9.06 -8.17
N THR A 189 14.67 8.20 -7.40
CA THR A 189 14.25 6.88 -7.88
C THR A 189 12.78 6.93 -8.27
N LEU A 190 12.50 6.55 -9.51
CA LEU A 190 11.14 6.42 -10.04
C LEU A 190 10.84 4.95 -10.35
N TRP A 191 9.72 4.44 -9.85
CA TRP A 191 9.24 3.09 -10.15
C TRP A 191 7.92 3.13 -10.90
N ARG A 192 7.82 2.42 -12.04
CA ARG A 192 6.58 2.29 -12.83
C ARG A 192 6.31 0.82 -13.18
N SER A 193 5.03 0.44 -13.23
CA SER A 193 4.62 -0.87 -13.75
C SER A 193 4.70 -0.91 -15.28
N ARG A 194 5.24 -1.98 -15.86
CA ARG A 194 5.27 -2.19 -17.33
C ARG A 194 3.89 -2.39 -17.96
N LYS A 195 2.87 -2.77 -17.17
CA LYS A 195 1.51 -3.03 -17.70
C LYS A 195 0.77 -1.76 -18.13
N LEU A 196 1.30 -0.57 -17.84
CA LEU A 196 0.67 0.72 -18.14
C LEU A 196 1.15 1.37 -19.46
N ASP A 197 1.89 0.64 -20.31
CA ASP A 197 2.43 1.14 -21.57
C ASP A 197 1.51 0.89 -22.80
N TYR A 198 0.26 0.49 -22.58
CA TYR A 198 -0.76 0.34 -23.63
C TYR A 198 -1.88 1.36 -23.46
N TYR A 199 -1.59 2.65 -23.62
CA TYR A 199 -2.54 3.70 -24.03
C TYR A 199 -1.76 4.86 -24.66
#